data_AF-A0A1M7XYB2-F1
#
_entry.id   AF-A0A1M7XYB2-F1
#
_cell.length_a   1.000
_cell.length_b   1.000
_cell.length_c   1.000
_cell.angle_alpha   90.00
_cell.angle_beta   90.00
_cell.angle_gamma   90.00
#
_symmetry.space_group_name_H-M   'P 1'
#
loop_
_entity.id
_entity.type
_entity.pdbx_description
1 polymer ?
#
loop_
_entity_poly.entity_id
_entity_poly.type
_entity_poly.pdbx_seq_one_letter_code
_entity_poly.pdbx_strand_id
1 'polypeptide(L)'
;MPKKFVTALLSLFFAMLACSFTAEAVEKNKIPQDIKPYQDSLSAGDLLAKSHGDAGLSCQDCHDASSAYPEKGTFQDEFCLRCHDANEIEKKVVYTSKGAQVHPHDEHVGDIQCVDCHSMHSKSTLKCAECHVQPWMKTLPQRWEQPK
;
A
#
# COMPACT_ATOMS: atom_id res chain seq x y z
N MET A 1 -52.23 -32.95 -60.67
CA MET A 1 -51.49 -32.24 -61.74
C MET A 1 -50.51 -31.24 -61.10
N PRO A 2 -49.34 -31.02 -61.72
CA PRO A 2 -48.11 -30.56 -61.06
C PRO A 2 -47.88 -29.04 -61.21
N LYS A 3 -46.95 -28.48 -60.40
CA LYS A 3 -45.85 -27.55 -60.76
C LYS A 3 -45.26 -26.95 -59.46
N LYS A 4 -44.09 -27.43 -59.01
CA LYS A 4 -42.73 -26.95 -59.34
C LYS A 4 -42.28 -25.78 -58.46
N PHE A 5 -41.34 -26.11 -57.56
CA PHE A 5 -40.13 -25.37 -57.19
C PHE A 5 -39.93 -23.98 -57.81
N VAL A 6 -39.70 -22.97 -56.94
CA VAL A 6 -38.56 -22.05 -57.09
C VAL A 6 -37.95 -21.79 -55.70
N THR A 7 -36.72 -22.26 -55.56
CA THR A 7 -35.68 -21.86 -54.59
C THR A 7 -35.38 -20.36 -54.67
N ALA A 8 -35.05 -19.70 -53.55
CA ALA A 8 -33.75 -19.01 -53.38
C ALA A 8 -33.77 -17.90 -52.31
N LEU A 9 -32.79 -18.01 -51.41
CA LEU A 9 -31.91 -16.97 -50.90
C LEU A 9 -32.45 -15.83 -50.02
N LEU A 10 -32.01 -15.92 -48.77
CA LEU A 10 -31.09 -14.96 -48.15
C LEU A 10 -31.65 -13.55 -47.91
N SER A 11 -32.11 -13.33 -46.68
CA SER A 11 -31.89 -12.05 -46.01
C SER A 11 -31.59 -12.33 -44.54
N LEU A 12 -30.30 -12.54 -44.27
CA LEU A 12 -29.71 -12.09 -43.01
C LEU A 12 -30.13 -10.63 -42.73
N PHE A 13 -29.98 -10.22 -41.48
CA PHE A 13 -30.22 -8.88 -40.93
C PHE A 13 -31.64 -8.65 -40.41
N PHE A 14 -31.90 -9.14 -39.20
CA PHE A 14 -32.27 -8.22 -38.11
C PHE A 14 -31.96 -8.87 -36.76
N ALA A 15 -30.71 -9.29 -36.57
CA ALA A 15 -30.15 -9.47 -35.23
C ALA A 15 -29.39 -8.18 -34.88
N MET A 16 -29.47 -7.76 -33.63
CA MET A 16 -28.84 -6.57 -33.02
C MET A 16 -29.67 -5.28 -33.04
N LEU A 17 -30.69 -5.22 -32.18
CA LEU A 17 -31.16 -3.94 -31.64
C LEU A 17 -31.51 -4.06 -30.15
N ALA A 18 -30.58 -4.59 -29.36
CA ALA A 18 -30.70 -4.60 -27.89
C ALA A 18 -29.34 -4.74 -27.17
N CYS A 19 -28.25 -4.22 -27.73
CA CYS A 19 -26.98 -4.07 -27.01
C CYS A 19 -26.42 -2.65 -27.25
N SER A 20 -27.14 -1.65 -26.78
CA SER A 20 -26.61 -0.29 -26.66
C SER A 20 -27.14 0.36 -25.40
N PHE A 21 -27.10 -0.36 -24.27
CA PHE A 21 -26.81 0.32 -23.01
C PHE A 21 -25.31 0.55 -23.05
N THR A 22 -24.93 1.71 -23.57
CA THR A 22 -23.56 2.17 -23.58
C THR A 22 -23.04 2.17 -22.15
N ALA A 23 -21.83 1.66 -21.98
CA ALA A 23 -21.09 1.63 -20.72
C ALA A 23 -20.62 3.04 -20.32
N GLU A 24 -21.55 4.01 -20.28
CA GLU A 24 -21.26 5.44 -20.04
C GLU A 24 -21.69 5.88 -18.63
N ALA A 25 -21.76 4.94 -17.68
CA ALA A 25 -22.06 5.22 -16.27
C ALA A 25 -21.04 4.65 -15.27
N VAL A 26 -19.80 4.33 -15.71
CA VAL A 26 -18.66 4.03 -14.81
C VAL A 26 -17.50 4.99 -15.10
N GLU A 27 -17.79 6.27 -15.33
CA GLU A 27 -16.77 7.33 -15.37
C GLU A 27 -17.06 8.37 -14.29
N LYS A 28 -17.20 7.93 -13.04
CA LYS A 28 -17.34 8.84 -11.88
C LYS A 28 -16.35 8.62 -10.75
N ASN A 29 -15.34 7.75 -10.92
CA ASN A 29 -14.26 7.56 -9.94
C ASN A 29 -12.94 7.21 -10.64
N LYS A 30 -12.46 8.06 -11.56
CA LYS A 30 -11.06 7.96 -12.00
C LYS A 30 -10.18 8.41 -10.83
N ILE A 31 -9.63 7.43 -10.11
CA ILE A 31 -8.52 7.66 -9.19
C ILE A 31 -7.42 8.39 -9.98
N PRO A 32 -6.84 9.47 -9.44
CA PRO A 32 -5.69 10.13 -10.04
C PRO A 32 -4.60 9.11 -10.38
N GLN A 33 -4.18 9.06 -11.64
CA GLN A 33 -3.25 8.02 -12.11
C GLN A 33 -1.89 8.06 -11.40
N ASP A 34 -1.51 9.23 -10.88
CA ASP A 34 -0.31 9.46 -10.10
C ASP A 34 -0.36 8.84 -8.69
N ILE A 35 -1.55 8.48 -8.19
CA ILE A 35 -1.73 7.74 -6.94
C ILE A 35 -1.61 6.22 -7.14
N LYS A 36 -1.67 5.73 -8.39
CA LYS A 36 -1.64 4.29 -8.68
C LYS A 36 -0.45 3.56 -8.05
N PRO A 37 0.80 4.07 -8.07
CA PRO A 37 1.91 3.37 -7.41
C PRO A 37 1.71 3.18 -5.89
N TYR A 38 1.06 4.13 -5.23
CA TYR A 38 0.75 4.07 -3.80
C TYR A 38 -0.35 3.04 -3.52
N GLN A 39 -1.36 2.95 -4.37
CA GLN A 39 -2.37 1.90 -4.30
C GLN A 39 -1.80 0.51 -4.57
N ASP A 40 -0.94 0.42 -5.59
CA ASP A 40 -0.24 -0.82 -5.93
C ASP A 40 0.58 -1.29 -4.72
N SER A 41 1.25 -0.38 -3.99
CA SER A 41 2.03 -0.74 -2.79
C SER A 41 1.21 -1.32 -1.63
N LEU A 42 -0.11 -1.08 -1.58
CA LEU A 42 -0.99 -1.71 -0.58
C LEU A 42 -1.30 -3.17 -0.95
N SER A 43 -1.29 -3.51 -2.24
CA SER A 43 -1.74 -4.80 -2.77
C SER A 43 -0.62 -5.68 -3.34
N ALA A 44 0.56 -5.12 -3.60
CA ALA A 44 1.71 -5.80 -4.16
C ALA A 44 3.05 -5.24 -3.61
N GLY A 45 4.13 -5.96 -3.87
CA GLY A 45 5.48 -5.58 -3.43
C GLY A 45 5.82 -6.03 -2.01
N ASP A 46 6.85 -5.41 -1.42
CA ASP A 46 7.36 -5.75 -0.08
C ASP A 46 7.29 -4.57 0.91
N LEU A 47 6.80 -3.42 0.46
CA LEU A 47 6.71 -2.20 1.26
C LEU A 47 5.79 -2.38 2.47
N LEU A 48 5.94 -1.51 3.47
CA LEU A 48 5.17 -1.62 4.71
C LEU A 48 3.65 -1.45 4.48
N ALA A 49 3.25 -0.70 3.46
CA ALA A 49 1.85 -0.63 3.02
C ALA A 49 1.29 -2.04 2.73
N LYS A 50 2.04 -2.91 2.03
CA LYS A 50 1.58 -4.26 1.71
C LYS A 50 1.28 -5.09 2.95
N SER A 51 2.08 -4.96 4.02
CA SER A 51 1.80 -5.66 5.28
C SER A 51 0.48 -5.22 5.92
N HIS A 52 0.11 -3.95 5.78
CA HIS A 52 -1.19 -3.44 6.25
C HIS A 52 -2.33 -3.89 5.33
N GLY A 53 -2.11 -3.91 4.01
CA GLY A 53 -3.06 -4.50 3.06
C GLY A 53 -3.33 -5.99 3.33
N ASP A 54 -2.29 -6.76 3.68
CA ASP A 54 -2.41 -8.16 4.08
C ASP A 54 -3.16 -8.35 5.40
N ALA A 55 -3.13 -7.35 6.28
CA ALA A 55 -3.95 -7.29 7.49
C ALA A 55 -5.40 -6.83 7.23
N GLY A 56 -5.77 -6.58 5.96
CA GLY A 56 -7.12 -6.22 5.55
C GLY A 56 -7.42 -4.73 5.57
N LEU A 57 -6.40 -3.87 5.74
CA LEU A 57 -6.60 -2.43 5.71
C LEU A 57 -6.74 -1.92 4.27
N SER A 58 -7.57 -0.90 4.13
CA SER A 58 -7.85 -0.14 2.92
C SER A 58 -7.17 1.24 2.98
N CYS A 59 -7.18 1.97 1.85
CA CYS A 59 -6.63 3.32 1.81
C CYS A 59 -7.31 4.25 2.81
N GLN A 60 -8.60 4.06 3.08
CA GLN A 60 -9.41 4.92 3.96
C GLN A 60 -9.13 4.70 5.44
N ASP A 61 -8.46 3.59 5.81
CA ASP A 61 -8.09 3.34 7.20
C ASP A 61 -6.94 4.26 7.66
N CYS A 62 -6.19 4.80 6.70
CA CYS A 62 -5.15 5.81 6.94
C CYS A 62 -5.49 7.18 6.36
N HIS A 63 -5.99 7.25 5.14
CA HIS A 63 -6.24 8.51 4.46
C HIS A 63 -7.68 8.96 4.58
N ASP A 64 -7.87 10.25 4.87
CA ASP A 64 -9.18 10.87 4.74
C ASP A 64 -9.64 10.85 3.28
N ALA A 65 -10.94 10.63 3.06
CA ALA A 65 -11.53 10.59 1.73
C ALA A 65 -11.36 11.91 0.94
N SER A 66 -11.02 13.01 1.62
CA SER A 66 -10.81 14.34 1.05
C SER A 66 -9.40 14.57 0.49
N SER A 67 -8.40 13.76 0.82
CA SER A 67 -7.04 13.94 0.27
C SER A 67 -6.24 12.64 0.20
N ALA A 68 -5.74 12.34 -1.00
CA ALA A 68 -4.74 11.30 -1.21
C ALA A 68 -3.32 11.74 -0.78
N TYR A 69 -3.11 13.03 -0.53
CA TYR A 69 -1.83 13.61 -0.12
C TYR A 69 -1.98 14.21 1.29
N PRO A 70 -1.68 13.43 2.33
CA PRO A 70 -1.73 13.92 3.69
C PRO A 70 -0.61 14.96 3.89
N GLU A 71 -0.89 15.98 4.70
CA GLU A 71 0.13 16.95 5.09
C GLU A 71 1.20 16.27 5.96
N LYS A 72 2.41 16.85 6.00
CA LYS A 72 3.47 16.35 6.87
C LYS A 72 2.99 16.40 8.34
N GLY A 73 3.18 15.32 9.07
CA GLY A 73 2.73 15.21 10.47
C GLY A 73 1.27 14.78 10.64
N THR A 74 0.59 14.37 9.56
CA THR A 74 -0.76 13.77 9.66
C THR A 74 -0.75 12.46 10.46
N PHE A 75 0.33 11.68 10.36
CA PHE A 75 0.47 10.36 10.96
C PHE A 75 1.51 10.35 12.08
N GLN A 76 1.16 10.99 13.20
CA GLN A 76 1.96 10.92 14.43
C GLN A 76 1.75 9.59 15.15
N ASP A 77 2.52 9.33 16.20
CA ASP A 77 2.50 8.07 16.96
C ASP A 77 1.10 7.66 17.40
N GLU A 78 0.26 8.60 17.82
CA GLU A 78 -1.09 8.29 18.27
C GLU A 78 -1.92 7.60 17.19
N PHE A 79 -1.67 7.92 15.91
CA PHE A 79 -2.35 7.26 14.80
C PHE A 79 -1.95 5.78 14.73
N CYS A 80 -0.66 5.47 14.81
CA CYS A 80 -0.13 4.11 14.74
C CYS A 80 -0.52 3.27 15.97
N LEU A 81 -0.48 3.89 17.16
CA LEU A 81 -0.75 3.24 18.43
C LEU A 81 -2.24 2.89 18.66
N ARG A 82 -3.15 3.33 17.78
CA ARG A 82 -4.55 2.85 17.76
C ARG A 82 -4.66 1.35 17.52
N CYS A 83 -3.69 0.77 16.80
CA CYS A 83 -3.67 -0.65 16.45
C CYS A 83 -2.43 -1.39 16.99
N HIS A 84 -1.35 -0.67 17.28
CA HIS A 84 -0.11 -1.24 17.77
C HIS A 84 0.12 -0.92 19.25
N ASP A 85 0.34 -1.95 20.07
CA ASP A 85 0.72 -1.75 21.47
C ASP A 85 2.22 -1.44 21.58
N ALA A 86 2.56 -0.29 22.18
CA ALA A 86 3.95 0.16 22.33
C ALA A 86 4.81 -0.84 23.12
N ASN A 87 4.29 -1.42 24.19
CA ASN A 87 5.04 -2.38 25.00
C ASN A 87 5.31 -3.68 24.22
N GLU A 88 4.38 -4.10 23.37
CA GLU A 88 4.58 -5.27 22.51
C GLU A 88 5.53 -4.98 21.34
N ILE A 89 5.61 -3.73 20.86
CA ILE A 89 6.60 -3.31 19.86
C ILE A 89 8.01 -3.35 20.44
N GLU A 90 8.23 -2.76 21.62
CA GLU A 90 9.54 -2.72 22.28
C GLU A 90 10.13 -4.13 22.46
N LYS A 91 9.30 -5.08 22.90
CA LYS A 91 9.73 -6.47 23.14
C LYS A 91 10.10 -7.24 21.87
N LYS A 92 9.60 -6.84 20.70
CA LYS A 92 9.76 -7.60 19.45
C LYS A 92 11.10 -7.38 18.77
N VAL A 93 11.73 -6.23 19.01
CA VAL A 93 12.94 -5.84 18.29
C VAL A 93 14.02 -5.49 19.30
N VAL A 94 14.72 -6.53 19.75
CA VAL A 94 15.84 -6.39 20.69
C VAL A 94 17.10 -6.98 20.06
N TYR A 95 18.16 -6.17 19.99
CA TYR A 95 19.46 -6.60 19.48
C TYR A 95 20.51 -6.55 20.57
N THR A 96 21.31 -7.61 20.69
CA THR A 96 22.45 -7.59 21.61
C THR A 96 23.67 -7.01 20.89
N SER A 97 24.22 -5.92 21.41
CA SER A 97 25.50 -5.33 20.95
C SER A 97 26.44 -5.16 22.14
N LYS A 98 27.65 -5.74 22.03
CA LYS A 98 28.69 -5.69 23.08
C LYS A 98 28.19 -6.08 24.49
N GLY A 99 27.24 -7.02 24.57
CA GLY A 99 26.67 -7.50 25.84
C GLY A 99 25.54 -6.64 26.40
N ALA A 100 25.16 -5.54 25.74
CA ALA A 100 23.99 -4.74 26.08
C ALA A 100 22.84 -5.00 25.10
N GLN A 101 21.60 -4.89 25.59
CA GLN A 101 20.41 -4.88 24.74
C GLN A 101 20.24 -3.48 24.15
N VAL A 102 19.97 -3.44 22.85
CA VAL A 102 19.66 -2.22 22.09
C VAL A 102 18.25 -2.38 21.55
N HIS A 103 17.40 -1.43 21.89
CA HIS A 103 15.99 -1.37 21.52
C HIS A 103 15.83 -0.20 20.54
N PRO A 104 15.43 -0.43 19.27
CA PRO A 104 15.29 0.65 18.29
C PRO A 104 14.16 1.65 18.59
N HIS A 105 13.27 1.31 19.52
CA HIS A 105 12.15 2.15 19.99
C HIS A 105 12.40 2.68 21.42
N ASP A 106 13.64 2.62 21.88
CA ASP A 106 14.13 3.26 23.11
C ASP A 106 15.33 4.15 22.72
N GLU A 107 15.01 5.21 21.98
CA GLU A 107 16.00 6.14 21.48
C GLU A 107 16.42 7.18 22.52
N HIS A 108 17.68 7.62 22.42
CA HIS A 108 18.19 8.75 23.18
C HIS A 108 18.12 10.08 22.40
N VAL A 109 17.52 10.07 21.21
CA VAL A 109 17.57 11.19 20.26
C VAL A 109 16.22 11.89 20.21
N GLY A 110 15.96 12.75 21.19
CA GLY A 110 14.81 13.67 21.16
C GLY A 110 13.46 12.98 20.97
N ASP A 111 12.54 13.70 20.35
CA ASP A 111 11.20 13.22 19.99
C ASP A 111 11.25 12.65 18.56
N ILE A 112 11.11 11.34 18.43
CA ILE A 112 11.07 10.59 17.16
C ILE A 112 9.69 9.99 17.02
N GLN A 113 9.11 10.13 15.82
CA GLN A 113 7.82 9.56 15.49
C GLN A 113 7.98 8.27 14.69
N CYS A 114 6.98 7.40 14.72
CA CYS A 114 6.91 6.15 13.97
C CYS A 114 7.29 6.36 12.49
N VAL A 115 6.75 7.41 11.89
CA VAL A 115 6.95 7.76 10.46
C VAL A 115 8.33 8.29 10.13
N ASP A 116 9.14 8.69 11.11
CA ASP A 116 10.53 9.11 10.88
C ASP A 116 11.41 7.92 10.49
N CYS A 117 11.02 6.70 10.88
CA CYS A 117 11.69 5.47 10.46
C CYS A 117 10.83 4.63 9.49
N HIS A 118 9.52 4.52 9.75
CA HIS A 118 8.61 3.63 9.05
C HIS A 118 7.84 4.31 7.91
N SER A 119 8.29 4.07 6.69
CA SER A 119 7.62 4.55 5.47
C SER A 119 6.63 3.53 4.93
N MET A 120 5.39 3.95 4.65
CA MET A 120 4.35 3.08 4.08
C MET A 120 4.59 2.80 2.59
N HIS A 121 4.72 3.85 1.80
CA HIS A 121 4.72 3.80 0.33
C HIS A 121 6.11 3.95 -0.29
N SER A 122 7.17 3.77 0.50
CA SER A 122 8.56 3.74 0.06
C SER A 122 9.38 2.89 1.04
N LYS A 123 10.67 2.70 0.77
CA LYS A 123 11.53 2.01 1.72
C LYS A 123 11.65 2.81 3.02
N SER A 124 11.60 2.10 4.13
CA SER A 124 11.80 2.63 5.48
C SER A 124 13.28 2.93 5.72
N THR A 125 13.59 3.88 6.60
CA THR A 125 14.96 4.29 6.93
C THR A 125 15.23 4.11 8.41
N LEU A 126 16.44 3.69 8.78
CA LEU A 126 16.83 3.63 10.19
C LEU A 126 17.43 4.97 10.59
N LYS A 127 16.71 5.76 11.39
CA LYS A 127 17.23 7.05 11.87
C LYS A 127 18.52 6.89 12.68
N CYS A 128 18.59 5.85 13.51
CA CYS A 128 19.79 5.51 14.28
C CYS A 128 21.01 5.19 13.40
N ALA A 129 20.81 4.71 12.16
CA ALA A 129 21.90 4.41 11.24
C ALA A 129 22.58 5.64 10.64
N GLU A 130 22.04 6.85 10.87
CA GLU A 130 22.75 8.09 10.56
C GLU A 130 24.02 8.27 11.42
N CYS A 131 24.07 7.64 12.60
CA CYS A 131 25.23 7.70 13.51
C CYS A 131 25.75 6.31 13.92
N HIS A 132 24.89 5.29 13.96
CA HIS A 132 25.19 3.95 14.45
C HIS A 132 24.93 2.90 13.38
N VAL A 133 25.98 2.41 12.73
CA VAL A 133 25.85 1.29 11.78
C VAL A 133 26.29 0.00 12.45
N GLN A 134 25.34 -0.92 12.62
CA GLN A 134 25.60 -2.24 13.19
C GLN A 134 25.48 -3.33 12.13
N PRO A 135 26.23 -4.45 12.23
CA PRO A 135 26.19 -5.52 11.21
C PRO A 135 24.77 -6.09 10.98
N TRP A 136 23.96 -6.19 12.03
CA TRP A 136 22.60 -6.73 11.92
C TRP A 136 21.68 -5.86 11.05
N MET A 137 21.93 -4.55 10.94
CA MET A 137 21.08 -3.64 10.16
C MET A 137 21.10 -3.97 8.66
N LYS A 138 22.16 -4.63 8.18
CA LYS A 138 22.28 -5.10 6.78
C LYS A 138 21.46 -6.36 6.49
N THR A 139 20.84 -6.94 7.52
CA THR A 139 20.01 -8.16 7.41
C THR A 139 18.51 -7.84 7.42
N LEU A 140 18.14 -6.56 7.49
CA LEU A 140 16.75 -6.14 7.45
C LEU A 140 16.08 -6.50 6.11
N PRO A 141 14.75 -6.71 6.10
CA PRO A 141 14.00 -6.96 4.88
C PRO A 141 14.23 -5.86 3.82
N GLN A 142 14.09 -6.22 2.54
CA GLN A 142 14.38 -5.35 1.39
C GLN A 142 13.57 -4.03 1.38
N ARG A 143 12.44 -3.99 2.09
CA ARG A 143 11.65 -2.78 2.36
C ARG A 143 12.35 -1.71 3.21
N TRP A 144 13.56 -1.98 3.70
CA TRP A 144 14.40 -1.01 4.38
C TRP A 144 15.54 -0.54 3.48
N GLU A 145 15.84 0.75 3.53
CA GLU A 145 17.09 1.27 2.97
C GLU A 145 18.29 0.70 3.73
N GLN A 146 19.31 0.32 2.96
CA GLN A 146 20.52 -0.21 3.56
C GLN A 146 21.32 0.92 4.19
N PRO A 147 21.78 0.76 5.44
CA PRO A 147 22.62 1.77 6.09
C PRO A 147 23.93 1.94 5.31
N LYS A 148 24.37 3.20 5.17
CA LYS A 148 25.58 3.56 4.44
C LYS A 148 26.85 3.32 5.24
#